data_AF-A0A9D1TUD2-F1
#
_entry.id   AF-A0A9D1TUD2-F1
#
_cell.length_a   1.000
_cell.length_b   1.000
_cell.length_c   1.000
_cell.angle_alpha   90.00
_cell.angle_beta   90.00
_cell.angle_gamma   90.00
#
_symmetry.space_group_name_H-M   'P 1'
#
loop_
_entity.id
_entity.type
_entity.pdbx_description
1 polymer ?
#
loop_
_entity_poly.entity_id
_entity_poly.type
_entity_poly.pdbx_seq_one_letter_code
_entity_poly.pdbx_strand_id
1 'polypeptide(L)' 'MTELVLGSLVFLPGILKVLVLGFFIWLLARGFYRKKLYSSGIWHPNLVDISIYFVSLYVSHLIFLLLQG' A
#
# COMPACT_ATOMS: atom_id res chain seq x y z
N MET A 1 11.90 11.88 -27.16
CA MET A 1 11.56 12.17 -25.75
C MET A 1 10.63 11.11 -25.14
N THR A 2 9.74 10.49 -25.92
CA THR A 2 8.81 9.43 -25.48
C THR A 2 9.49 8.13 -25.03
N GLU A 3 10.57 7.73 -25.69
CA GLU A 3 11.27 6.47 -25.42
C GLU A 3 11.94 6.42 -24.02
N LEU A 4 12.43 7.56 -23.52
CA LEU A 4 13.01 7.65 -22.16
C LEU A 4 11.94 7.55 -21.07
N VAL A 5 10.74 8.05 -21.35
CA VAL A 5 9.60 8.01 -20.42
C VAL A 5 9.05 6.59 -20.34
N LEU A 6 8.91 5.90 -21.47
CA LEU A 6 8.47 4.50 -21.51
C LEU A 6 9.51 3.56 -20.87
N GLY A 7 10.80 3.73 -21.17
CA GLY A 7 11.87 2.91 -20.57
C GLY A 7 12.02 3.06 -19.06
N SER A 8 11.73 4.24 -18.50
CA SER A 8 11.76 4.46 -17.04
C SER A 8 10.53 3.89 -16.33
N LEU A 9 9.35 3.91 -16.97
CA LEU A 9 8.16 3.19 -16.52
C LEU A 9 8.35 1.66 -16.57
N VAL A 10 9.12 1.14 -17.53
CA VAL A 10 9.52 -0.27 -17.62
C VAL A 10 10.49 -0.71 -16.50
N PHE A 11 11.15 0.22 -15.81
CA PHE A 11 11.94 -0.06 -14.60
C PHE A 11 11.15 0.02 -13.29
N LEU A 12 9.94 0.59 -13.34
CA LEU A 12 9.01 0.66 -12.20
C LEU A 12 8.01 -0.52 -12.06
N PRO A 13 7.98 -1.61 -12.86
CA PRO A 13 6.83 -2.51 -12.91
C PRO A 13 6.68 -3.34 -11.65
N GLY A 14 7.78 -3.65 -10.94
CA GLY A 14 7.70 -4.38 -9.68
C GLY A 14 7.20 -3.49 -8.54
N ILE A 15 7.87 -2.36 -8.33
CA ILE A 15 7.57 -1.48 -7.19
C ILE A 15 6.17 -0.84 -7.32
N LEU A 16 5.74 -0.45 -8.52
CA LEU A 16 4.40 0.08 -8.75
C LEU A 16 3.32 -0.97 -8.50
N LYS A 17 3.54 -2.23 -8.90
CA LYS A 17 2.57 -3.32 -8.63
C LYS A 17 2.36 -3.51 -7.14
N VAL A 18 3.45 -3.51 -6.36
CA VAL A 18 3.40 -3.63 -4.90
C VAL A 18 2.74 -2.40 -4.26
N LEU A 19 3.04 -1.20 -4.74
CA LEU A 19 2.40 0.04 -4.27
C LEU A 19 0.90 0.06 -4.53
N VAL A 20 0.48 -0.32 -5.74
CA VAL A 20 -0.93 -0.35 -6.13
C VAL A 20 -1.68 -1.44 -5.35
N LEU A 21 -1.16 -2.66 -5.27
CA LEU A 21 -1.76 -3.73 -4.48
C LEU A 21 -1.83 -3.36 -2.98
N GLY A 22 -0.75 -2.85 -2.42
CA GLY A 22 -0.71 -2.39 -1.03
C GLY A 22 -1.69 -1.24 -0.75
N PHE A 23 -1.92 -0.36 -1.72
CA PHE A 23 -2.95 0.69 -1.62
C PHE A 23 -4.37 0.11 -1.56
N PHE A 24 -4.70 -0.89 -2.39
CA PHE A 24 -6.01 -1.54 -2.34
C PHE A 24 -6.23 -2.34 -1.04
N ILE A 25 -5.22 -3.09 -0.59
CA ILE A 25 -5.27 -3.83 0.69
C ILE A 25 -5.49 -2.85 1.85
N TRP A 26 -4.82 -1.69 1.80
CA TRP A 26 -4.98 -0.66 2.82
C TRP A 26 -6.37 -0.04 2.81
N LEU A 27 -6.94 0.25 1.62
CA LEU A 27 -8.32 0.77 1.52
C LEU A 27 -9.34 -0.20 2.14
N LEU A 28 -9.18 -1.50 1.91
CA LEU A 28 -10.01 -2.53 2.53
C LEU A 28 -9.87 -2.49 4.05
N ALA A 29 -8.63 -2.54 4.57
CA ALA A 29 -8.38 -2.47 6.00
C ALA A 29 -8.98 -1.18 6.62
N ARG A 30 -8.79 -0.04 5.96
CA ARG A 30 -9.26 1.29 6.39
C ARG A 30 -10.77 1.34 6.56
N GLY A 31 -11.53 0.64 5.71
CA GLY A 31 -12.97 0.52 5.87
C GLY A 31 -13.39 -0.11 7.21
N PHE A 32 -12.65 -1.10 7.70
CA PHE A 32 -12.95 -1.80 8.94
C PHE A 32 -12.54 -1.01 10.18
N TYR A 33 -11.32 -0.48 10.22
CA TYR A 33 -10.80 0.16 11.43
C TYR A 33 -11.18 1.64 11.56
N ARG A 34 -11.61 2.33 10.49
CA ARG A 34 -12.01 3.76 10.54
C ARG A 34 -13.03 4.03 11.64
N LYS A 35 -14.12 3.25 11.67
CA LYS A 35 -15.21 3.49 12.61
C LYS A 35 -14.74 3.36 14.05
N LYS A 36 -13.78 2.46 14.31
CA LYS A 36 -13.18 2.24 15.63
C LYS A 36 -12.15 3.33 15.99
N LEU A 37 -11.36 3.80 15.01
CA LEU A 37 -10.41 4.90 15.18
C LEU A 37 -11.09 6.21 15.59
N TYR A 38 -12.21 6.53 14.94
CA TYR A 38 -12.94 7.77 15.16
C TYR A 38 -13.94 7.71 16.34
N SER A 39 -14.21 6.53 16.89
CA SER A 39 -15.23 6.35 17.93
C SER A 39 -14.72 6.47 19.37
N SER A 40 -13.42 6.31 19.65
CA SER A 40 -12.94 6.38 21.03
C SER A 40 -11.40 6.45 21.16
N GLY A 41 -10.88 7.57 21.65
CA GLY A 41 -9.65 7.61 22.47
C GLY A 41 -8.28 7.58 21.78
N ILE A 42 -8.17 7.59 20.45
CA ILE A 42 -6.87 7.50 19.76
C ILE A 42 -6.33 8.90 19.45
N TRP A 43 -5.18 9.24 20.05
CA TRP A 43 -4.62 10.59 20.04
C TRP A 43 -4.24 11.09 18.63
N HIS A 44 -3.61 10.24 17.81
CA HIS A 44 -3.23 10.58 16.42
C HIS A 44 -3.74 9.53 15.42
N PRO A 45 -5.00 9.66 14.94
CA PRO A 45 -5.60 8.73 13.97
C PRO A 45 -4.81 8.62 12.67
N ASN A 46 -4.16 9.72 12.26
CA ASN A 46 -3.37 9.77 11.04
C ASN A 46 -2.07 8.94 11.13
N LEU A 47 -1.47 8.87 12.31
CA LEU A 47 -0.23 8.11 12.52
C LEU A 47 -0.50 6.60 12.41
N VAL A 48 -1.60 6.15 13.00
CA VAL A 48 -2.07 4.76 12.92
C VAL A 48 -2.37 4.39 11.46
N ASP A 49 -3.03 5.28 10.74
CA ASP A 49 -3.41 5.06 9.34
C ASP A 49 -2.20 4.94 8.40
N ILE A 50 -1.14 5.72 8.65
CA ILE A 50 0.17 5.62 7.96
C ILE A 50 0.89 4.32 8.33
N SER A 51 0.92 3.92 9.60
CA SER A 51 1.55 2.65 10.01
C SER A 51 0.88 1.45 9.35
N ILE A 52 -0.46 1.44 9.28
CA ILE A 52 -1.22 0.37 8.61
C ILE A 52 -0.94 0.36 7.11
N TYR A 53 -0.72 1.52 6.49
CA TYR A 53 -0.30 1.60 5.10
C TYR A 53 1.05 0.92 4.86
N PHE A 54 2.05 1.14 5.71
CA PHE A 54 3.35 0.45 5.61
C PHE A 54 3.23 -1.07 5.78
N VAL A 55 2.40 -1.54 6.72
CA VAL A 55 2.12 -2.97 6.90
C VAL A 55 1.46 -3.55 5.64
N SER A 56 0.52 -2.82 5.04
CA SER A 56 -0.15 -3.21 3.81
C SER A 56 0.81 -3.33 2.61
N LEU A 57 1.75 -2.39 2.49
CA LEU A 57 2.82 -2.46 1.48
C LEU A 57 3.72 -3.69 1.68
N TYR A 58 4.08 -4.01 2.93
CA TYR A 58 4.88 -5.19 3.25
C TYR A 58 4.14 -6.49 2.88
N VAL A 59 2.86 -6.61 3.23
CA VAL A 59 2.00 -7.75 2.84
C VAL A 59 1.90 -7.87 1.33
N SER A 60 1.70 -6.76 0.62
CA SER A 60 1.69 -6.76 -0.84
C SER A 60 3.01 -7.23 -1.45
N HIS A 61 4.14 -6.87 -0.84
CA HIS A 61 5.46 -7.31 -1.30
C HIS A 61 5.65 -8.81 -1.07
N LEU A 62 5.22 -9.32 0.08
CA LEU A 62 5.25 -10.75 0.40
C LEU A 62 4.41 -11.58 -0.58
N ILE A 63 3.20 -11.11 -0.91
CA ILE A 63 2.33 -11.73 -1.93
C ILE A 63 3.03 -11.75 -3.30
N PHE A 64 3.69 -10.64 -3.67
CA PHE A 64 4.42 -10.55 -4.92
C PHE A 64 5.60 -11.53 -4.99
N LEU A 65 6.34 -11.71 -3.88
CA LEU A 65 7.41 -12.71 -3.78
C LEU A 65 6.86 -14.14 -3.88
N LEU A 66 5.73 -14.44 -3.22
CA LEU A 66 5.08 -15.75 -3.31
C LEU A 66 4.58 -16.09 -4.72
N LEU A 67 4.17 -15.10 -5.50
CA LEU A 67 3.75 -15.27 -6.90
C LEU A 67 4.92 -15.50 -7.86
N GLN A 68 6.16 -15.21 -7.43
CA GLN A 68 7.38 -15.38 -8.23
C GLN A 68 8.15 -16.66 -7.89
N GLY A 69 7.83 -17.30 -6.77
CA GLY A 69 8.45 -18.55 -6.30
C GLY A 69 7.83 -19.80 -6.91
#